data_AF-A0A922IQ61-F1
#
_entry.id   AF-A0A922IQ61-F1
#
_cell.length_a   1.000
_cell.length_b   1.000
_cell.length_c   1.000
_cell.angle_alpha   90.00
_cell.angle_beta   90.00
_cell.angle_gamma   90.00
#
_symmetry.space_group_name_H-M   'P 1'
#
loop_
_entity.id
_entity.type
_entity.pdbx_description
1 polymer ?
#
loop_
_entity_poly.entity_id
_entity_poly.type
_entity_poly.pdbx_seq_one_letter_code
_entity_poly.pdbx_strand_id
1 'polypeptide(L)'
;MSFLFGTRKTPEEQLRDSKRTIARTLREIDREKTQLERERVRITNEIRALAKRGQIDAVKVMAKQLVRTESYIKKFSLMHSNITALSMKIQTLKSTATMASAMKQVALTMRKMNSTMQLPQFQKIMMEFEKQTETMEMKQDMMSDVIDDAIGDQDDIEDSETVVNKVSVGFYS
;
A
#
# COMPACT_ATOMS: atom_id res chain seq x y z
N MET A 1 -19.47 -28.05 -32.11
CA MET A 1 -18.35 -28.49 -31.24
C MET A 1 -17.87 -27.28 -30.46
N SER A 2 -17.75 -27.43 -29.14
CA SER A 2 -17.49 -26.37 -28.16
C SER A 2 -16.07 -25.81 -28.29
N PHE A 3 -15.92 -24.54 -28.67
CA PHE A 3 -14.63 -23.83 -28.66
C PHE A 3 -14.76 -22.36 -28.22
N LEU A 4 -15.79 -22.05 -27.42
CA LEU A 4 -16.17 -20.67 -27.04
C LEU A 4 -16.06 -20.37 -25.54
N PHE A 5 -15.52 -21.29 -24.74
CA PHE A 5 -15.14 -21.02 -23.36
C PHE A 5 -13.64 -21.21 -23.23
N GLY A 6 -12.91 -20.09 -23.11
CA GLY A 6 -11.49 -20.11 -22.79
C GLY A 6 -11.26 -21.01 -21.58
N THR A 7 -10.35 -21.97 -21.73
CA THR A 7 -9.97 -22.91 -20.68
C THR A 7 -9.66 -22.16 -19.39
N ARG A 8 -10.38 -22.49 -18.30
CA ARG A 8 -10.06 -22.02 -16.96
C ARG A 8 -8.59 -22.34 -16.69
N LYS A 9 -7.81 -21.34 -16.28
CA LYS A 9 -6.40 -21.52 -15.93
C LYS A 9 -6.25 -22.61 -14.89
N THR A 10 -5.20 -23.43 -15.01
CA THR A 10 -4.89 -24.41 -13.97
C THR A 10 -4.47 -23.69 -12.69
N PRO A 11 -4.59 -24.32 -11.51
CA PRO A 11 -4.11 -23.74 -10.24
C PRO A 11 -2.63 -23.31 -10.31
N GLU A 12 -1.81 -24.05 -11.05
CA GLU A 12 -0.39 -23.76 -11.26
C GLU A 12 -0.18 -22.50 -12.10
N GLU A 13 -0.98 -22.31 -13.17
CA GLU A 13 -0.95 -21.11 -14.00
C GLU A 13 -1.42 -19.88 -13.22
N GLN A 14 -2.50 -20.00 -12.46
CA GLN A 14 -2.99 -18.94 -11.57
C GLN A 14 -1.93 -18.53 -10.55
N LEU A 15 -1.24 -19.51 -9.94
CA LEU A 15 -0.18 -19.24 -8.97
C LEU A 15 1.03 -18.54 -9.61
N ARG A 16 1.41 -18.93 -10.84
CA ARG A 16 2.50 -18.28 -11.58
C ARG A 16 2.18 -16.83 -11.90
N ASP A 17 0.94 -16.56 -12.32
CA ASP A 17 0.49 -15.21 -12.63
C ASP A 17 0.39 -14.35 -11.36
N SER A 18 -0.17 -14.88 -10.28
CA SER A 18 -0.21 -14.20 -8.98
C SER A 18 1.19 -13.87 -8.46
N LYS A 19 2.17 -14.75 -8.59
CA LYS A 19 3.58 -14.46 -8.25
C LYS A 19 4.13 -13.28 -9.04
N ARG A 20 3.84 -13.21 -10.35
CA ARG A 20 4.26 -12.09 -11.21
C ARG A 20 3.60 -10.78 -10.80
N THR A 21 2.31 -10.83 -10.50
CA THR A 21 1.55 -9.66 -10.07
C THR A 21 2.06 -9.15 -8.73
N ILE A 22 2.27 -10.04 -7.74
CA ILE A 22 2.89 -9.72 -6.44
C ILE A 22 4.27 -9.07 -6.61
N ALA A 23 5.13 -9.64 -7.44
CA ALA A 23 6.46 -9.09 -7.69
C ALA A 23 6.40 -7.68 -8.33
N ARG A 24 5.40 -7.43 -9.19
CA ARG A 24 5.15 -6.09 -9.75
C ARG A 24 4.69 -5.14 -8.66
N THR A 25 3.75 -5.54 -7.81
CA THR A 25 3.23 -4.72 -6.71
C THR A 25 4.34 -4.30 -5.74
N LEU A 26 5.23 -5.22 -5.35
CA LEU A 26 6.38 -4.91 -4.49
C LEU A 26 7.26 -3.81 -5.10
N ARG A 27 7.57 -3.91 -6.40
CA ARG A 27 8.37 -2.89 -7.10
C ARG A 27 7.69 -1.52 -7.14
N GLU A 28 6.36 -1.47 -7.35
CA GLU A 28 5.64 -0.20 -7.30
C GLU A 28 5.63 0.41 -5.90
N ILE A 29 5.45 -0.42 -4.86
CA ILE A 29 5.52 0.02 -3.46
C ILE A 29 6.89 0.62 -3.15
N ASP A 30 7.97 -0.05 -3.54
CA ASP A 30 9.34 0.44 -3.30
C ASP A 30 9.62 1.75 -4.06
N ARG A 31 9.16 1.84 -5.31
CA ARG A 31 9.27 3.06 -6.11
C ARG A 31 8.56 4.23 -5.43
N GLU A 32 7.32 4.04 -5.02
CA GLU A 32 6.52 5.10 -4.40
C GLU A 32 7.09 5.50 -3.04
N LYS A 33 7.50 4.53 -2.22
CA LYS A 33 8.19 4.78 -0.96
C LYS A 33 9.44 5.62 -1.16
N THR A 34 10.27 5.29 -2.16
CA THR A 34 11.49 6.04 -2.47
C THR A 34 11.17 7.49 -2.87
N GLN A 35 10.08 7.72 -3.61
CA GLN A 35 9.63 9.08 -3.95
C GLN A 35 9.21 9.86 -2.71
N LEU A 36 8.44 9.25 -1.81
CA LEU A 36 8.03 9.86 -0.54
C LEU A 36 9.21 10.14 0.38
N GLU A 37 10.22 9.27 0.43
CA GLU A 37 11.43 9.51 1.23
C GLU A 37 12.23 10.72 0.71
N ARG A 38 12.28 10.92 -0.61
CA ARG A 38 12.88 12.12 -1.23
C ARG A 38 12.06 13.38 -0.93
N GLU A 39 10.73 13.26 -1.02
CA GLU A 39 9.78 14.33 -0.66
C GLU A 39 9.99 14.77 0.79
N ARG A 40 10.05 13.81 1.71
CA ARG A 40 10.32 14.04 3.12
C ARG A 40 11.58 14.88 3.33
N VAL A 41 12.68 14.53 2.68
CA VAL A 41 13.95 15.27 2.80
C VAL A 41 13.81 16.68 2.26
N ARG A 42 13.11 16.86 1.13
CA ARG A 42 12.85 18.19 0.55
C ARG A 42 12.03 19.06 1.49
N ILE A 43 10.88 18.56 1.98
CA ILE A 43 10.01 19.25 2.93
C ILE A 43 10.80 19.62 4.18
N THR A 44 11.61 18.70 4.71
CA THR A 44 12.46 18.96 5.88
C THR A 44 13.37 20.16 5.63
N ASN A 45 14.08 20.19 4.50
CA ASN A 45 14.99 21.30 4.17
C ASN A 45 14.24 22.62 3.97
N GLU A 46 13.05 22.58 3.37
CA GLU A 46 12.20 23.75 3.17
C GLU A 46 11.68 24.32 4.49
N ILE A 47 11.21 23.46 5.41
CA ILE A 47 10.84 23.84 6.79
C ILE A 47 12.01 24.58 7.45
N ARG A 48 13.25 24.05 7.34
CA ARG A 48 14.44 24.70 7.91
C ARG A 48 14.69 26.08 7.31
N ALA A 49 14.53 26.23 6.00
CA ALA A 49 14.71 27.50 5.31
C ALA A 49 13.65 28.55 5.72
N LEU A 50 12.38 28.13 5.84
CA LEU A 50 11.26 28.97 6.27
C LEU A 50 11.40 29.40 7.73
N ALA A 51 11.83 28.49 8.61
CA ALA A 51 12.09 28.77 10.02
C ALA A 51 13.17 29.85 10.20
N LYS A 52 14.28 29.77 9.45
CA LYS A 52 15.34 30.79 9.47
C LYS A 52 14.88 32.18 9.00
N ARG A 53 13.83 32.23 8.17
CA ARG A 53 13.22 33.49 7.69
C ARG A 53 12.12 34.00 8.62
N GLY A 54 11.84 33.31 9.73
CA GLY A 54 10.77 33.67 10.66
C GLY A 54 9.35 33.45 10.12
N GLN A 55 9.18 32.68 9.03
CA GLN A 55 7.88 32.43 8.41
C GLN A 55 7.14 31.28 9.13
N ILE A 56 6.72 31.53 10.37
CA ILE A 56 6.17 30.50 11.27
C ILE A 56 4.87 29.86 10.74
N ASP A 57 3.99 30.63 10.09
CA ASP A 57 2.75 30.08 9.54
C ASP A 57 3.03 29.09 8.38
N ALA A 58 4.00 29.42 7.52
CA ALA A 58 4.45 28.51 6.45
C ALA A 58 5.10 27.25 7.04
N VAL A 59 5.91 27.39 8.10
CA VAL A 59 6.49 26.24 8.83
C VAL A 59 5.40 25.31 9.36
N LYS A 60 4.32 25.82 9.94
CA LYS A 60 3.21 24.99 10.46
C LYS A 60 2.53 24.20 9.33
N VAL A 61 2.28 24.82 8.18
CA VAL A 61 1.68 24.15 7.03
C VAL A 61 2.60 23.03 6.51
N MET A 62 3.89 23.33 6.34
CA MET A 62 4.86 22.35 5.85
C MET A 62 5.10 21.22 6.86
N ALA A 63 5.04 21.49 8.16
CA ALA A 63 5.13 20.47 9.21
C ALA A 63 3.96 19.46 9.13
N LYS A 64 2.73 19.94 8.88
CA LYS A 64 1.58 19.05 8.63
C LYS A 64 1.82 18.17 7.40
N GLN A 65 2.41 18.72 6.33
CA GLN A 65 2.76 17.96 5.14
C GLN A 65 3.84 16.90 5.43
N LEU A 66 4.83 17.23 6.26
CA LEU A 66 5.87 16.30 6.69
C LEU A 66 5.27 15.10 7.43
N VAL A 67 4.39 15.35 8.42
CA VAL A 67 3.72 14.28 9.19
C VAL A 67 2.92 13.36 8.28
N ARG A 68 2.15 13.92 7.34
CA ARG A 68 1.41 13.11 6.35
C ARG A 68 2.34 12.25 5.49
N THR A 69 3.46 12.82 5.04
CA THR A 69 4.44 12.11 4.21
C THR A 69 5.07 10.94 4.98
N GLU A 70 5.45 11.16 6.25
CA GLU A 70 5.96 10.09 7.14
C GLU A 70 4.92 8.99 7.38
N SER A 71 3.66 9.36 7.62
CA SER A 71 2.56 8.40 7.76
C SER A 71 2.42 7.54 6.49
N TYR A 72 2.49 8.14 5.30
CA TYR A 72 2.48 7.38 4.05
C TYR A 72 3.69 6.45 3.92
N ILE A 73 4.92 6.88 4.23
CA ILE A 73 6.11 6.01 4.22
C ILE A 73 5.92 4.80 5.15
N LYS A 74 5.33 5.00 6.33
CA LYS A 74 4.99 3.93 7.27
C LYS A 74 3.95 2.98 6.67
N LYS A 75 2.86 3.49 6.08
CA LYS A 75 1.84 2.68 5.40
C LYS A 75 2.46 1.86 4.26
N PHE A 76 3.30 2.44 3.40
CA PHE A 76 4.03 1.71 2.36
C PHE A 76 4.96 0.62 2.90
N SER A 77 5.65 0.88 4.01
CA SER A 77 6.55 -0.12 4.63
C SER A 77 5.78 -1.31 5.22
N LEU A 78 4.62 -1.06 5.84
CA LEU A 78 3.72 -2.11 6.32
C LEU A 78 3.21 -2.97 5.16
N MET A 79 2.73 -2.31 4.09
CA MET A 79 2.24 -3.00 2.89
C MET A 79 3.32 -3.87 2.24
N HIS A 80 4.53 -3.33 2.07
CA HIS A 80 5.67 -4.10 1.54
C HIS A 80 5.88 -5.40 2.34
N SER A 81 5.87 -5.29 3.67
CA SER A 81 6.06 -6.42 4.59
C SER A 81 4.94 -7.45 4.46
N ASN A 82 3.69 -7.00 4.42
CA ASN A 82 2.52 -7.87 4.26
C ASN A 82 2.55 -8.63 2.93
N ILE A 83 2.83 -7.96 1.82
CA ILE A 83 2.95 -8.63 0.51
C ILE A 83 4.14 -9.60 0.49
N THR A 84 5.27 -9.22 1.08
CA THR A 84 6.45 -10.08 1.13
C THR A 84 6.15 -11.37 1.91
N ALA A 85 5.46 -11.27 3.05
CA ALA A 85 5.00 -12.43 3.81
C ALA A 85 4.08 -13.34 2.99
N LEU A 86 3.15 -12.76 2.22
CA LEU A 86 2.28 -13.51 1.32
C LEU A 86 3.05 -14.17 0.17
N SER A 87 4.02 -13.48 -0.42
CA SER A 87 4.90 -14.02 -1.46
C SER A 87 5.64 -15.26 -0.96
N MET A 88 6.21 -15.18 0.25
CA MET A 88 6.86 -16.33 0.89
C MET A 88 5.87 -17.45 1.15
N LYS A 89 4.67 -17.14 1.68
CA LYS A 89 3.61 -18.13 1.90
C LYS A 89 3.30 -18.87 0.61
N ILE A 90 3.11 -18.17 -0.52
CA ILE A 90 2.82 -18.80 -1.83
C ILE A 90 3.99 -19.66 -2.33
N GLN A 91 5.23 -19.25 -2.06
CA GLN A 91 6.41 -20.01 -2.47
C GLN A 91 6.52 -21.37 -1.76
N THR A 92 6.01 -21.49 -0.53
CA THR A 92 6.10 -22.71 0.27
C THR A 92 4.93 -23.69 0.06
N LEU A 93 3.88 -23.31 -0.67
CA LEU A 93 2.71 -24.17 -0.88
C LEU A 93 2.99 -25.26 -1.91
N LYS A 94 2.76 -26.52 -1.50
CA LYS A 94 2.82 -27.70 -2.37
C LYS A 94 1.44 -28.24 -2.79
N SER A 95 0.35 -27.88 -2.10
CA SER A 95 -1.00 -28.42 -2.38
C SER A 95 -1.95 -27.39 -2.98
N THR A 96 -2.79 -27.79 -3.93
CA THR A 96 -3.78 -26.93 -4.60
C THR A 96 -4.79 -26.29 -3.64
N ALA A 97 -5.21 -27.00 -2.58
CA ALA A 97 -6.15 -26.47 -1.59
C ALA A 97 -5.54 -25.31 -0.77
N THR A 98 -4.27 -25.41 -0.37
CA THR A 98 -3.59 -24.34 0.37
C THR A 98 -3.29 -23.13 -0.52
N MET A 99 -3.04 -23.36 -1.81
CA MET A 99 -2.87 -22.31 -2.81
C MET A 99 -4.11 -21.43 -2.93
N ALA A 100 -5.31 -22.01 -3.02
CA ALA A 100 -6.55 -21.25 -3.11
C ALA A 100 -6.76 -20.30 -1.91
N SER A 101 -6.53 -20.78 -0.69
CA SER A 101 -6.60 -19.95 0.53
C SER A 101 -5.57 -18.81 0.52
N ALA A 102 -4.33 -19.08 0.10
CA ALA A 102 -3.30 -18.04 0.02
C ALA A 102 -3.62 -17.00 -1.07
N MET A 103 -4.16 -17.42 -2.21
CA MET A 103 -4.61 -16.50 -3.27
C MET A 103 -5.74 -15.58 -2.76
N LYS A 104 -6.70 -16.10 -1.99
CA LYS A 104 -7.74 -15.29 -1.34
C LYS A 104 -7.14 -14.23 -0.42
N GLN A 105 -6.17 -14.60 0.43
CA GLN A 105 -5.52 -13.65 1.33
C GLN A 105 -4.78 -12.54 0.56
N VAL A 106 -4.14 -12.87 -0.56
CA VAL A 106 -3.49 -11.89 -1.44
C VAL A 106 -4.49 -10.93 -2.04
N ALA A 107 -5.64 -11.43 -2.52
CA ALA A 107 -6.71 -10.61 -3.06
C ALA A 107 -7.19 -9.56 -2.05
N LEU A 108 -7.43 -10.01 -0.81
CA LEU A 108 -7.88 -9.13 0.29
C LEU A 108 -6.83 -8.07 0.62
N THR A 109 -5.57 -8.47 0.76
CA THR A 109 -4.48 -7.51 1.01
C THR A 109 -4.35 -6.52 -0.12
N MET A 110 -4.40 -6.95 -1.40
CA MET A 110 -4.34 -6.04 -2.56
C MET A 110 -5.50 -5.05 -2.61
N ARG A 111 -6.72 -5.46 -2.25
CA ARG A 111 -7.85 -4.55 -2.14
C ARG A 111 -7.69 -3.53 -1.02
N LYS A 112 -7.29 -3.96 0.18
CA LYS A 112 -7.03 -3.05 1.31
C LYS A 112 -5.99 -2.00 0.94
N MET A 113 -4.93 -2.39 0.25
CA MET A 113 -3.93 -1.44 -0.23
C MET A 113 -4.50 -0.45 -1.25
N ASN A 114 -5.36 -0.91 -2.15
CA ASN A 114 -5.99 -0.05 -3.15
C ASN A 114 -6.94 0.97 -2.52
N SER A 115 -7.73 0.59 -1.50
CA SER A 115 -8.65 1.51 -0.82
C SER A 115 -7.92 2.59 0.01
N THR A 116 -6.84 2.23 0.69
CA THR A 116 -6.08 3.17 1.54
C THR A 116 -5.25 4.17 0.74
N MET A 117 -4.75 3.79 -0.44
CA MET A 117 -3.82 4.63 -1.23
C MET A 117 -4.44 5.27 -2.47
N GLN A 118 -5.44 4.63 -3.07
CA GLN A 118 -6.11 5.08 -4.30
C GLN A 118 -5.17 5.45 -5.46
N LEU A 119 -4.00 4.81 -5.56
CA LEU A 119 -3.05 5.10 -6.63
C LEU A 119 -3.47 4.44 -7.96
N PRO A 120 -3.46 5.15 -9.10
CA PRO A 120 -3.87 4.60 -10.39
C PRO A 120 -3.09 3.33 -10.81
N GLN A 121 -1.82 3.24 -10.42
CA GLN A 121 -0.98 2.07 -10.68
C GLN A 121 -1.44 0.83 -9.91
N PHE A 122 -1.88 0.99 -8.66
CA PHE A 122 -2.44 -0.12 -7.88
C PHE A 122 -3.82 -0.53 -8.36
N GLN A 123 -4.67 0.42 -8.80
CA GLN A 123 -5.95 0.09 -9.40
C GLN A 123 -5.81 -0.82 -10.63
N LYS A 124 -4.84 -0.51 -11.52
CA LYS A 124 -4.54 -1.34 -12.69
C LYS A 124 -4.07 -2.74 -12.30
N ILE A 125 -3.15 -2.82 -11.33
CA ILE A 125 -2.65 -4.09 -10.82
C ILE A 125 -3.78 -4.92 -10.20
N MET A 126 -4.69 -4.29 -9.46
CA MET A 126 -5.84 -4.96 -8.85
C MET A 126 -6.83 -5.46 -9.90
N MET A 127 -7.16 -4.66 -10.92
CA MET A 127 -8.02 -5.11 -12.02
C MET A 127 -7.40 -6.30 -12.76
N GLU A 128 -6.09 -6.28 -13.00
CA GLU A 128 -5.38 -7.39 -13.62
C GLU A 128 -5.41 -8.64 -12.73
N PHE A 129 -5.22 -8.46 -11.41
CA PHE A 129 -5.28 -9.53 -10.42
C PHE A 129 -6.67 -10.15 -10.31
N GLU A 130 -7.74 -9.36 -10.25
CA GLU A 130 -9.13 -9.83 -10.20
C GLU A 130 -9.52 -10.61 -11.45
N LYS A 131 -9.07 -10.15 -12.62
CA LYS A 131 -9.28 -10.86 -13.88
C LYS A 131 -8.54 -12.20 -13.92
N GLN A 132 -7.41 -12.31 -13.23
CA GLN A 132 -6.63 -13.55 -13.13
C GLN A 132 -7.20 -14.51 -12.07
N THR A 133 -7.82 -13.97 -11.03
CA THR A 133 -8.37 -14.71 -9.88
C THR A 133 -9.88 -14.89 -9.93
N GLU A 134 -10.53 -14.68 -11.09
CA GLU A 134 -11.99 -14.69 -11.23
C GLU A 134 -12.63 -16.06 -10.94
N THR A 135 -12.82 -16.37 -9.66
CA THR A 135 -13.73 -17.40 -9.15
C THR A 135 -14.90 -16.70 -8.43
N MET A 136 -16.11 -17.10 -8.80
CA MET A 136 -17.38 -16.52 -8.33
C MET A 136 -17.50 -16.51 -6.79
N GLU A 137 -16.89 -17.49 -6.10
CA GLU A 137 -16.83 -17.60 -4.63
C GLU A 137 -16.04 -16.46 -3.97
N MET A 138 -14.94 -15.97 -4.56
CA MET A 138 -14.19 -14.84 -3.98
C MET A 138 -14.95 -13.53 -4.08
N LYS A 139 -15.76 -13.32 -5.12
CA LYS A 139 -16.58 -12.09 -5.26
C LYS A 139 -17.61 -11.95 -4.13
N GLN A 140 -18.17 -13.06 -3.65
CA GLN A 140 -19.26 -13.07 -2.68
C GLN A 140 -18.76 -12.89 -1.24
N ASP A 141 -17.67 -13.55 -0.86
CA ASP A 141 -17.05 -13.41 0.47
C ASP A 141 -16.39 -12.04 0.66
N MET A 142 -15.69 -11.54 -0.37
CA MET A 142 -14.88 -10.33 -0.24
C MET A 142 -15.71 -9.04 -0.12
N MET A 143 -17.02 -9.07 -0.38
CA MET A 143 -17.90 -7.90 -0.23
C MET A 143 -18.26 -7.65 1.24
N SER A 144 -18.20 -8.69 2.09
CA SER A 144 -18.45 -8.58 3.53
C SER A 144 -17.28 -7.95 4.28
N ASP A 145 -16.04 -8.33 3.95
CA ASP A 145 -14.82 -7.92 4.68
C ASP A 145 -14.44 -6.43 4.45
N VAL A 146 -14.85 -5.84 3.32
CA VAL A 146 -14.56 -4.43 3.00
C VAL A 146 -15.37 -3.46 3.86
N ILE A 147 -16.52 -3.90 4.38
CA ILE A 147 -17.41 -3.06 5.20
C ILE A 147 -16.80 -2.84 6.60
N ASP A 148 -16.09 -3.82 7.16
CA ASP A 148 -15.48 -3.71 8.50
C ASP A 148 -14.20 -2.85 8.52
N ASP A 149 -13.40 -2.88 7.46
CA ASP A 149 -12.12 -2.14 7.40
C ASP A 149 -12.28 -0.63 7.14
N ALA A 150 -13.47 -0.19 6.66
CA ALA A 150 -13.76 1.21 6.36
C ALA A 150 -13.99 2.09 7.61
N ILE A 151 -14.14 1.48 8.79
CA ILE A 151 -14.48 2.17 10.04
C ILE A 151 -13.22 2.52 10.87
N GLY A 152 -12.03 1.98 10.54
CA GLY A 152 -10.88 1.96 11.46
C GLY A 152 -9.72 2.95 11.24
N ASP A 153 -9.74 3.85 10.25
CA ASP A 153 -8.54 4.65 9.86
C ASP A 153 -8.72 6.17 10.05
N GLN A 154 -9.51 6.63 11.03
CA GLN A 154 -9.76 8.05 11.31
C GLN A 154 -8.80 8.73 12.31
N ASP A 155 -7.96 7.98 13.04
CA ASP A 155 -7.10 8.55 14.07
C ASP A 155 -5.62 8.53 13.62
N ASP A 156 -5.06 9.66 13.16
CA ASP A 156 -3.59 9.85 13.08
C ASP A 156 -3.14 11.30 12.70
N ILE A 157 -3.88 12.36 13.09
CA ILE A 157 -3.52 13.76 12.76
C ILE A 157 -3.27 14.63 14.02
N GLU A 158 -2.76 14.06 15.11
CA GLU A 158 -2.44 14.83 16.32
C GLU A 158 -0.95 15.27 16.42
N ASP A 159 -0.04 14.65 15.66
CA ASP A 159 1.42 14.81 15.82
C ASP A 159 2.05 16.10 15.24
N SER A 160 1.25 17.01 14.67
CA SER A 160 1.79 18.18 13.96
C SER A 160 2.46 19.20 14.88
N GLU A 161 1.96 19.42 16.10
CA GLU A 161 2.51 20.43 17.01
C GLU A 161 3.86 20.00 17.58
N THR A 162 4.01 18.70 17.85
CA THR A 162 5.24 18.08 18.35
C THR A 162 6.40 18.23 17.36
N VAL A 163 6.12 18.11 16.05
CA VAL A 163 7.13 18.28 15.00
C VAL A 163 7.58 19.74 14.88
N VAL A 164 6.67 20.70 14.94
CA VAL A 164 7.01 22.14 14.92
C VAL A 164 7.93 22.47 16.09
N ASN A 165 7.62 21.98 17.30
CA ASN A 165 8.47 22.20 18.47
C ASN A 165 9.87 21.57 18.33
N LYS A 166 9.97 20.32 17.86
CA LYS A 166 11.29 19.66 17.66
C LYS A 166 12.18 20.38 16.65
N VAL A 167 11.60 20.87 15.55
CA VAL A 167 12.35 21.64 14.56
C VAL A 167 12.76 22.99 15.15
N SER A 168 11.87 23.67 15.88
CA SER A 168 12.15 24.99 16.46
C SER A 168 13.26 24.94 17.53
N VAL A 169 13.22 23.94 18.41
CA VAL A 169 14.17 23.80 19.53
C VAL A 169 15.58 23.43 19.03
N GLY A 170 15.71 22.67 17.94
CA GLY A 170 17.00 22.33 17.35
C GLY A 170 17.74 23.50 16.67
N PHE A 171 17.15 24.71 16.62
CA PHE A 171 17.78 25.92 16.07
C PHE A 171 18.15 26.97 17.12
N TYR A 172 17.79 26.78 18.39
CA TYR A 172 18.16 27.67 19.51
C TYR A 172 19.23 27.08 20.45
N SER A 173 19.85 25.95 20.09
CA SER A 173 21.02 25.37 20.77
C SER A 173 22.31 25.57 19.97
#